data_AF-A0A951JLR8-F1
#
_entry.id   AF-A0A951JLR8-F1
#
_cell.length_a   1.000
_cell.length_b   1.000
_cell.length_c   1.000
_cell.angle_alpha   90.00
_cell.angle_beta   90.00
_cell.angle_gamma   90.00
#
_symmetry.space_group_name_H-M   'P 1'
#
loop_
_entity.id
_entity.type
_entity.pdbx_description
1 polymer ?
#
loop_
_entity_poly.entity_id
_entity_poly.type
_entity_poly.pdbx_seq_one_letter_code
_entity_poly.pdbx_strand_id
1 'polypeptide(L)'
;MTNPTYSRSAVAAWIVVFVATLAWSAVVPHDRVTWWLEVSPAIAGFIVLALLYPQFRFTPLVAWLILAHAIILLVGGHYTYALVPAGDWVAALMGEER
;
A
#
# COMPACT_ATOMS: atom_id res chain seq x y z
N MET A 1 14.65 -27.49 3.26
CA MET A 1 14.27 -26.06 3.24
C MET A 1 13.71 -25.76 1.87
N THR A 2 12.38 -25.82 1.72
CA THR A 2 11.70 -25.54 0.45
C THR A 2 11.81 -24.05 0.18
N ASN A 3 12.46 -23.67 -0.92
CA ASN A 3 12.44 -22.29 -1.37
C ASN A 3 10.98 -21.92 -1.66
N PRO A 4 10.43 -20.86 -1.06
CA PRO A 4 9.15 -20.33 -1.51
C PRO A 4 9.36 -19.80 -2.93
N THR A 5 9.00 -20.62 -3.91
CA THR A 5 9.05 -20.24 -5.32
C THR A 5 7.79 -19.44 -5.58
N TYR A 6 7.93 -18.14 -5.78
CA TYR A 6 6.82 -17.34 -6.27
C TYR A 6 6.52 -17.77 -7.70
N SER A 7 5.27 -18.15 -7.95
CA SER A 7 4.80 -18.32 -9.32
C SER A 7 4.97 -17.00 -10.07
N ARG A 8 5.44 -17.06 -11.32
CA ARG A 8 5.52 -15.89 -12.20
C ARG A 8 4.17 -15.17 -12.32
N SER A 9 3.06 -15.92 -12.28
CA SER A 9 1.71 -15.35 -12.29
C SER A 9 1.37 -14.60 -10.99
N ALA A 10 1.86 -15.06 -9.84
CA ALA A 10 1.63 -14.41 -8.55
C ALA A 10 2.39 -13.09 -8.45
N VAL A 11 3.64 -13.05 -8.95
CA VAL A 11 4.42 -11.80 -9.03
C VAL A 11 3.75 -10.80 -9.96
N ALA A 12 3.30 -11.26 -11.14
CA ALA A 12 2.58 -10.41 -12.09
C ALA A 12 1.29 -9.84 -11.47
N ALA A 13 0.49 -10.68 -10.80
CA ALA A 13 -0.73 -10.24 -10.11
C ALA A 13 -0.43 -9.19 -9.03
N TRP A 14 0.61 -9.40 -8.22
CA TRP A 14 1.06 -8.47 -7.19
C TRP A 14 1.39 -7.09 -7.79
N ILE A 15 2.19 -7.06 -8.86
CA ILE A 15 2.59 -5.83 -9.56
C ILE A 15 1.36 -5.13 -10.15
N VAL A 16 0.48 -5.86 -10.82
CA VAL A 16 -0.74 -5.30 -11.41
C VAL A 16 -1.62 -4.66 -10.34
N VAL A 17 -1.84 -5.34 -9.21
CA VAL A 17 -2.64 -4.80 -8.10
C VAL A 17 -2.00 -3.53 -7.52
N PHE A 18 -0.68 -3.54 -7.29
CA PHE A 18 0.03 -2.39 -6.76
C PHE A 18 -0.07 -1.18 -7.71
N VAL A 19 0.23 -1.38 -9.00
CA VAL A 19 0.20 -0.31 -10.01
C VAL A 19 -1.21 0.21 -10.24
N ALA A 20 -2.22 -0.66 -10.30
CA ALA A 20 -3.61 -0.26 -10.43
C ALA A 20 -4.08 0.59 -9.24
N THR A 21 -3.74 0.16 -8.01
CA THR A 21 -4.08 0.91 -6.79
C THR A 21 -3.36 2.25 -6.74
N LEU A 22 -2.09 2.30 -7.16
CA LEU A 22 -1.30 3.54 -7.22
C LEU A 22 -1.88 4.52 -8.25
N ALA A 23 -2.22 4.02 -9.43
CA ALA A 23 -2.82 4.82 -10.49
C ALA A 23 -4.20 5.36 -10.08
N TRP A 24 -5.04 4.52 -9.45
CA TRP A 24 -6.33 4.93 -8.90
C TRP A 24 -6.17 5.98 -7.79
N SER A 25 -5.22 5.79 -6.88
CA SER A 25 -4.91 6.74 -5.81
C SER A 25 -4.55 8.14 -6.34
N ALA A 26 -3.91 8.20 -7.51
CA ALA A 26 -3.51 9.46 -8.15
C ALA A 26 -4.65 10.19 -8.90
N VAL A 27 -5.85 9.61 -9.00
CA VAL A 27 -7.00 10.25 -9.66
C VAL A 27 -7.69 11.20 -8.69
N VAL A 28 -7.60 12.52 -8.97
CA VAL A 28 -8.20 13.62 -8.19
C VAL A 28 -7.78 13.65 -6.70
N PRO A 29 -6.47 13.79 -6.39
CA PRO A 29 -6.04 14.04 -5.01
C PRO A 29 -6.48 15.46 -4.59
N HIS A 30 -7.14 15.55 -3.44
CA HIS A 30 -7.61 16.82 -2.85
C HIS A 30 -6.45 17.78 -2.55
N ASP A 31 -5.32 17.24 -2.08
CA ASP A 31 -4.04 17.94 -1.94
C ASP A 31 -2.89 17.04 -2.40
N ARG A 32 -2.19 17.47 -3.45
CA ARG A 32 -1.09 16.72 -4.07
C ARG A 32 0.14 16.61 -3.18
N VAL A 33 0.39 17.56 -2.28
CA VAL A 33 1.57 17.54 -1.40
C VAL A 33 1.37 16.51 -0.29
N THR A 34 0.20 16.53 0.34
CA THR A 34 -0.19 15.56 1.37
C THR A 34 -0.27 14.14 0.78
N TRP A 35 -0.87 14.00 -0.41
CA TRP A 35 -0.87 12.74 -1.15
C TRP A 35 0.54 12.19 -1.38
N TRP A 36 1.49 13.04 -1.80
CA TRP A 36 2.87 12.62 -2.03
C TRP A 36 3.56 12.09 -0.76
N LEU A 37 3.34 12.76 0.38
CA LEU A 37 3.90 12.32 1.66
C LEU A 37 3.35 10.96 2.10
N GLU A 38 2.06 10.71 1.84
CA GLU A 38 1.38 9.45 2.19
C GLU A 38 1.71 8.29 1.23
N VAL A 39 1.92 8.58 -0.06
CA VAL A 39 2.23 7.56 -1.08
C VAL A 39 3.73 7.26 -1.17
N SER A 40 4.60 8.21 -0.79
CA SER A 40 6.06 8.02 -0.81
C SER A 40 6.58 6.77 -0.07
N PRO A 41 6.05 6.36 1.11
CA PRO A 41 6.52 5.17 1.81
C PRO A 41 6.10 3.88 1.08
N ALA A 42 4.94 3.87 0.41
CA ALA A 42 4.49 2.74 -0.40
C ALA A 42 5.38 2.54 -1.63
N ILE A 43 5.75 3.64 -2.32
CA ILE A 43 6.69 3.60 -3.45
C ILE A 43 8.08 3.17 -2.97
N ALA A 44 8.57 3.73 -1.86
CA ALA A 44 9.86 3.36 -1.28
C ALA A 44 9.90 1.87 -0.90
N GLY A 45 8.83 1.35 -0.28
CA GLY A 45 8.70 -0.07 0.05
C GLY A 45 8.76 -0.98 -1.19
N PHE A 46 8.10 -0.57 -2.29
CA PHE A 46 8.18 -1.30 -3.56
C PHE A 46 9.58 -1.31 -4.16
N ILE A 47 10.27 -0.16 -4.18
CA ILE A 47 11.64 -0.05 -4.69
C ILE A 47 12.60 -0.91 -3.86
N VAL A 48 12.50 -0.83 -2.53
CA VAL A 48 13.33 -1.61 -1.60
C VAL A 48 13.11 -3.11 -1.82
N LEU A 49 11.86 -3.55 -1.98
CA LEU A 49 11.54 -4.93 -2.34
C LEU A 49 12.21 -5.34 -3.65
N ALA A 50 12.08 -4.53 -4.71
CA ALA A 50 12.65 -4.83 -6.02
C ALA A 50 14.19 -4.93 -5.99
N LEU A 51 14.85 -4.04 -5.24
CA LEU A 51 16.31 -4.01 -5.09
C LEU A 51 16.83 -5.15 -4.22
N LEU A 52 16.11 -5.50 -3.15
CA LEU A 52 16.52 -6.54 -2.21
C LEU A 52 16.05 -7.94 -2.63
N TYR A 53 15.10 -8.07 -3.55
CA TYR A 53 14.61 -9.37 -4.06
C TYR A 53 15.73 -10.33 -4.53
N PRO A 54 16.76 -9.90 -5.27
CA PRO A 54 17.85 -10.81 -5.68
C PRO A 54 18.78 -11.23 -4.53
N GLN A 55 18.85 -10.47 -3.43
CA GLN A 55 19.79 -10.73 -2.31
C GLN A 55 19.11 -11.34 -1.07
N PHE A 56 17.86 -10.98 -0.79
CA PHE A 56 17.12 -11.39 0.40
C PHE A 56 15.93 -12.28 0.01
N ARG A 57 15.87 -13.48 0.58
CA ARG A 57 14.76 -14.42 0.38
C ARG A 57 13.57 -14.01 1.25
N PHE A 58 12.85 -12.98 0.83
CA PHE A 58 11.60 -12.60 1.50
C PHE A 58 10.58 -13.73 1.41
N THR A 59 9.99 -14.09 2.55
CA THR A 59 8.90 -15.08 2.56
C THR A 59 7.67 -14.51 1.86
N PRO A 60 6.82 -15.36 1.22
CA PRO A 60 5.55 -14.96 0.61
C PRO A 60 4.69 -14.09 1.52
N LEU A 61 4.70 -14.41 2.81
CA LEU A 61 3.98 -13.66 3.83
C LEU A 61 4.41 -12.18 3.88
N VAL A 62 5.72 -11.90 3.88
CA VAL A 62 6.23 -10.52 3.94
C VAL A 62 5.85 -9.73 2.70
N ALA A 63 5.93 -10.32 1.51
CA ALA A 63 5.50 -9.66 0.28
C ALA A 63 4.00 -9.30 0.29
N TRP A 64 3.15 -10.19 0.81
CA TRP A 64 1.72 -9.90 0.97
C TRP A 64 1.45 -8.83 2.02
N LEU A 65 2.16 -8.84 3.15
CA LEU A 65 2.02 -7.80 4.19
C LEU A 65 2.43 -6.42 3.68
N ILE A 66 3.51 -6.34 2.90
CA ILE A 66 3.95 -5.08 2.29
C ILE A 66 2.92 -4.58 1.28
N LEU A 67 2.32 -5.48 0.48
CA LEU A 67 1.23 -5.09 -0.43
C LEU A 67 0.01 -4.56 0.32
N ALA A 68 -0.42 -5.25 1.37
CA ALA A 68 -1.54 -4.83 2.18
C ALA A 68 -1.29 -3.45 2.79
N HIS A 69 -0.09 -3.23 3.34
CA HIS A 69 0.30 -1.92 3.89
C HIS A 69 0.35 -0.84 2.82
N ALA A 70 0.89 -1.15 1.64
CA ALA A 70 0.90 -0.22 0.51
C ALA A 70 -0.53 0.15 0.07
N ILE A 71 -1.46 -0.81 -0.01
CA ILE A 71 -2.86 -0.53 -0.34
C ILE A 71 -3.48 0.41 0.70
N ILE A 72 -3.24 0.20 1.99
CA ILE A 72 -3.73 1.09 3.06
C ILE A 72 -3.23 2.52 2.85
N LEU A 73 -1.95 2.71 2.57
CA LEU A 73 -1.36 4.03 2.31
C LEU A 73 -1.91 4.68 1.05
N LEU A 74 -2.08 3.92 -0.03
CA LEU A 74 -2.63 4.42 -1.29
C LEU A 74 -4.11 4.81 -1.17
N VAL A 75 -4.89 4.05 -0.40
CA VAL A 75 -6.28 4.37 -0.09
C VAL A 75 -6.37 5.61 0.83
N GLY A 76 -5.49 5.71 1.84
CA GLY A 76 -5.35 6.89 2.69
C GLY A 76 -5.05 8.15 1.87
N GLY A 77 -4.08 8.06 0.96
CA GLY A 77 -3.70 9.15 0.05
C GLY A 77 -4.84 9.59 -0.87
N HIS A 78 -5.63 8.65 -1.39
CA HIS A 78 -6.74 8.97 -2.30
C HIS A 78 -7.84 9.78 -1.61
N TYR A 79 -8.26 9.36 -0.41
CA TYR A 79 -9.30 10.04 0.33
C TYR A 79 -8.77 11.23 1.15
N THR A 80 -7.45 11.32 1.39
CA THR A 80 -6.86 12.12 2.48
C THR A 80 -7.30 11.58 3.84
N TYR A 81 -6.37 11.37 4.78
CA TYR A 81 -6.66 10.82 6.12
C TYR A 81 -7.81 11.54 6.88
N ALA A 82 -8.11 12.78 6.49
CA ALA A 82 -9.20 13.58 7.05
C ALA A 82 -10.62 13.16 6.58
N LEU A 83 -10.77 12.47 5.44
CA LEU A 83 -12.07 12.16 4.82
C LEU A 83 -12.32 10.65 4.63
N VAL A 84 -11.41 9.78 5.11
CA VAL A 84 -11.63 8.33 5.06
C VAL A 84 -12.78 7.98 6.03
N PRO A 85 -13.89 7.38 5.56
CA PRO A 85 -15.03 7.04 6.42
C PRO A 85 -14.65 6.14 7.60
N ALA A 86 -13.59 5.34 7.47
CA ALA A 86 -13.05 4.52 8.55
C ALA A 86 -12.54 5.33 9.76
N GLY A 87 -12.07 6.57 9.54
CA GLY A 87 -11.75 7.49 10.63
C GLY A 87 -12.98 7.85 11.45
N ASP A 88 -14.12 8.08 10.78
CA ASP A 88 -15.39 8.35 11.44
C ASP A 88 -15.93 7.10 12.16
N TRP A 89 -15.74 5.90 11.61
CA TRP A 89 -16.07 4.65 12.30
C TRP A 89 -15.25 4.45 13.57
N VAL A 90 -13.94 4.76 13.54
CA VAL A 90 -13.07 4.68 14.72
C VAL A 90 -13.39 5.78 15.72
N ALA A 91 -13.67 7.02 15.29
CA ALA A 91 -14.09 8.11 16.16
C ALA A 91 -15.44 7.82 16.83
N ALA A 92 -16.40 7.28 16.08
CA ALA A 92 -17.70 6.84 16.60
C ALA A 92 -17.56 5.67 17.58
N LEU A 93 -16.60 4.76 17.35
CA LEU A 93 -16.30 3.67 18.28
C LEU A 93 -15.61 4.16 19.57
N MET A 94 -14.81 5.24 19.46
CA MET A 94 -14.09 5.88 20.57
C MET A 94 -14.94 6.94 21.31
N GLY A 95 -16.13 7.26 20.81
CA GLY A 95 -17.06 8.22 21.43
C GLY A 95 -16.66 9.69 21.28
N GLU A 96 -15.83 10.04 20.31
CA GLU A 96 -15.41 11.42 20.06
C GLU A 96 -16.25 12.02 18.92
N GLU A 97 -17.27 12.81 19.27
CA GLU A 97 -17.90 13.74 18.32
C GLU A 97 -16.97 14.94 18.11
N ARG A 98 -16.74 15.29 16.85
CA ARG A 98 -15.90 16.44 16.45
C ARG A 98 -16.54 17.77 16.82
#